data_AF-A0A0H3JT94-F1
#
_entry.id   AF-A0A0H3JT94-F1
#
_cell.length_a   1.000
_cell.length_b   1.000
_cell.length_c   1.000
_cell.angle_alpha   90.00
_cell.angle_beta   90.00
_cell.angle_gamma   90.00
#
_symmetry.space_group_name_H-M   'P 1'
#
loop_
_entity.id
_entity.type
_entity.pdbx_description
1 polymer ?
#
loop_
_entity_poly.entity_id
_entity_poly.type
_entity_poly.pdbx_seq_one_letter_code
_entity_poly.pdbx_strand_id
1 'polypeptide(L)'
;MSSKKEAYDLADKLSSKGIKSVALTGDDSVNYRQIVIEKLKEGKINYIITVDLFNEGIDIPEVNQVVMLRPTESSIIFIQQLGRGLRKSANKEYVTVIDFIGNYKTNYLIPIALSGDQSQNKDNYKKFLTNNDSINGVSTINFEEVAKKQIYNSLDAVSLNQNKLILKAYEEVENRLGHMPLLMDFIQQHSIDPSVIFSKFSNYYEFLLRYKKIDALLTENESKNLVFFSRQIAPGLKRIDSLVLEELLKNELTYDELKNKMLNEVKDITEDDIDTSLRILDFSFYNAGIEKIYGSPIIECNERMIRLSDAFTNALSNQTFKIFLEDLIELSKYNNEKYQKGKNGLILYNKYSREDFSKIFNWNKNGSSVIMGYMIRSQEMPIFITYDKHEDISDSTKYEDEFLSQDELKWFTKSNRTLKSKEVQKILSHRAKGIKMYIFVQKKDDDGIYFYYLGTAGYIEGSEKQDKMPNGSNVVTMDLALDKAVRDDIYRYITN
;
A
#
# COMPACT_ATOMS: atom_id res chain seq x y z
N MET A 1 11.97 -6.27 -29.21
CA MET A 1 11.85 -5.87 -30.62
C MET A 1 10.52 -5.21 -30.83
N SER A 2 10.58 -4.13 -31.58
CA SER A 2 9.45 -3.22 -31.84
C SER A 2 8.93 -3.34 -33.27
N SER A 3 9.58 -4.15 -34.12
CA SER A 3 9.16 -4.32 -35.52
C SER A 3 9.40 -5.72 -36.08
N LYS A 4 8.52 -6.14 -37.00
CA LYS A 4 8.66 -7.39 -37.76
C LYS A 4 10.03 -7.52 -38.45
N LYS A 5 10.56 -6.42 -38.98
CA LYS A 5 11.86 -6.38 -39.66
C LYS A 5 13.02 -6.73 -38.71
N GLU A 6 12.97 -6.21 -37.49
CA GLU A 6 13.98 -6.47 -36.45
C GLU A 6 14.01 -7.95 -36.07
N ALA A 7 12.84 -8.62 -36.05
CA ALA A 7 12.75 -10.06 -35.78
C ALA A 7 13.52 -10.90 -36.81
N TYR A 8 13.32 -10.66 -38.10
CA TYR A 8 14.05 -11.37 -39.16
C TYR A 8 15.55 -11.08 -39.12
N ASP A 9 15.93 -9.80 -39.02
CA ASP A 9 17.35 -9.41 -38.98
C ASP A 9 18.10 -9.98 -37.75
N LEU A 10 17.44 -10.03 -36.58
CA LEU A 10 18.03 -10.64 -35.40
C LEU A 10 18.17 -12.17 -35.54
N ALA A 11 17.21 -12.83 -36.17
CA ALA A 11 17.27 -14.28 -36.42
C ALA A 11 18.47 -14.65 -37.30
N ASP A 12 18.70 -13.87 -38.35
CA ASP A 12 19.84 -14.06 -39.25
C ASP A 12 21.17 -13.79 -38.53
N LYS A 13 21.24 -12.70 -37.75
CA LYS A 13 22.43 -12.36 -36.96
C LYS A 13 22.77 -13.40 -35.90
N LEU A 14 21.79 -13.95 -35.19
CA LEU A 14 22.02 -15.02 -34.22
C LEU A 14 22.45 -16.31 -34.92
N SER A 15 21.80 -16.68 -36.02
CA SER A 15 22.13 -17.87 -36.79
C SER A 15 23.55 -17.81 -37.37
N SER A 16 23.97 -16.65 -37.87
CA SER A 16 25.34 -16.43 -38.37
C SER A 16 26.42 -16.57 -37.28
N LYS A 17 26.04 -16.42 -36.01
CA LYS A 17 26.92 -16.66 -34.84
C LYS A 17 26.82 -18.08 -34.28
N GLY A 18 26.17 -19.00 -34.99
CA GLY A 18 26.03 -20.41 -34.59
C GLY A 18 24.82 -20.69 -33.67
N ILE A 19 23.99 -19.69 -33.39
CA ILE A 19 22.76 -19.85 -32.59
C ILE A 19 21.58 -19.96 -33.54
N LYS A 20 21.24 -21.19 -33.93
CA LYS A 20 20.16 -21.47 -34.90
C LYS A 20 18.85 -20.84 -34.46
N SER A 21 18.38 -19.84 -35.19
CA SER A 21 17.21 -19.03 -34.82
C SER A 21 16.31 -18.81 -36.02
N VAL A 22 15.00 -18.78 -35.80
CA VAL A 22 14.00 -18.52 -36.86
C VAL A 22 13.04 -17.44 -36.40
N ALA A 23 12.72 -16.49 -37.27
CA ALA A 23 11.69 -15.49 -37.00
C ALA A 23 10.29 -16.01 -37.40
N LEU A 24 9.28 -15.66 -36.61
CA LEU A 24 7.86 -15.89 -36.88
C LEU A 24 7.05 -14.61 -36.59
N THR A 25 6.28 -14.15 -37.56
CA THR A 25 5.40 -12.98 -37.48
C THR A 25 3.95 -13.32 -37.84
N GLY A 26 3.04 -12.37 -37.61
CA GLY A 26 1.61 -12.53 -37.91
C GLY A 26 1.29 -12.84 -39.37
N ASP A 27 2.24 -12.56 -40.27
CA ASP A 27 2.09 -12.77 -41.71
C ASP A 27 2.43 -14.21 -42.14
N ASP A 28 3.04 -15.01 -41.25
CA ASP A 28 3.39 -16.40 -41.54
C ASP A 28 2.17 -17.31 -41.53
N SER A 29 2.11 -18.22 -42.51
CA SER A 29 1.06 -19.23 -42.59
C SER A 29 1.04 -20.17 -41.39
N VAL A 30 -0.14 -20.68 -41.04
CA VAL A 30 -0.33 -21.65 -39.93
C VAL A 30 0.57 -22.88 -40.11
N ASN A 31 0.67 -23.39 -41.34
CA ASN A 31 1.51 -24.56 -41.65
C ASN A 31 3.00 -24.26 -41.40
N TYR A 32 3.48 -23.09 -41.80
CA TYR A 32 4.87 -22.70 -41.57
C TYR A 32 5.17 -22.54 -40.07
N ARG A 33 4.25 -21.94 -39.29
CA ARG A 33 4.37 -21.83 -37.84
C ARG A 33 4.52 -23.20 -37.19
N GLN A 34 3.68 -24.18 -37.56
CA GLN A 34 3.76 -25.54 -37.03
C GLN A 34 5.12 -26.20 -37.33
N ILE A 35 5.62 -26.07 -38.57
CA ILE A 35 6.94 -26.61 -38.95
C ILE A 35 8.06 -26.01 -38.09
N VAL A 36 8.04 -24.70 -37.85
CA VAL A 36 9.06 -24.02 -37.04
C VAL A 36 8.95 -24.41 -35.56
N ILE A 37 7.73 -24.55 -35.04
CA ILE A 37 7.48 -25.01 -33.66
C ILE A 37 8.03 -26.42 -33.46
N GLU A 38 7.77 -27.35 -34.38
CA GLU A 38 8.30 -28.71 -34.27
C GLU A 38 9.84 -28.73 -34.36
N LYS A 39 10.45 -27.88 -35.19
CA LYS A 39 11.92 -27.71 -35.20
C LYS A 39 12.47 -27.27 -33.85
N LEU A 40 11.76 -26.42 -33.10
CA LEU A 40 12.17 -26.01 -31.76
C LEU A 40 12.05 -27.17 -30.77
N LYS A 41 10.92 -27.90 -30.78
CA LYS A 41 10.70 -29.07 -29.90
C LYS A 41 11.71 -30.18 -30.12
N GLU A 42 12.09 -30.44 -31.38
CA GLU A 42 13.11 -31.43 -31.75
C GLU A 42 14.55 -30.94 -31.48
N GLY A 43 14.75 -29.70 -31.00
CA GLY A 43 16.08 -29.12 -30.77
C GLY A 43 16.87 -28.82 -32.06
N LYS A 44 16.20 -28.76 -33.22
CA LYS A 44 16.83 -28.40 -34.51
C LYS A 44 17.17 -26.91 -34.56
N ILE A 45 16.46 -26.08 -33.80
CA ILE A 45 16.72 -24.65 -33.60
C ILE A 45 16.70 -24.33 -32.10
N ASN A 46 17.34 -23.22 -31.71
CA ASN A 46 17.46 -22.78 -30.32
C ASN A 46 16.44 -21.69 -29.98
N TYR A 47 16.17 -20.75 -30.90
CA TYR A 47 15.24 -19.65 -30.67
C TYR A 47 14.19 -19.49 -31.77
N ILE A 48 13.00 -19.13 -31.33
CA ILE A 48 11.97 -18.52 -32.16
C ILE A 48 11.88 -17.05 -31.78
N ILE A 49 12.07 -16.18 -32.77
CA ILE A 49 12.02 -14.74 -32.60
C ILE A 49 10.69 -14.23 -33.13
N THR A 50 10.04 -13.34 -32.39
CA THR A 50 8.64 -13.02 -32.64
C THR A 50 8.29 -11.57 -32.36
N VAL A 51 7.24 -11.09 -33.04
CA VAL A 51 6.54 -9.85 -32.70
C VAL A 51 5.04 -10.17 -32.72
N ASP A 52 4.36 -9.90 -31.61
CA ASP A 52 2.91 -10.06 -31.38
C ASP A 52 2.31 -11.46 -31.54
N LEU A 53 3.08 -12.46 -31.99
CA LEU A 53 2.57 -13.81 -32.27
C LEU A 53 2.22 -14.61 -31.00
N PHE A 54 2.89 -14.35 -29.88
CA PHE A 54 2.59 -15.04 -28.61
C PHE A 54 1.36 -14.50 -27.90
N ASN A 55 0.73 -13.44 -28.43
CA ASN A 55 -0.57 -12.98 -27.96
C ASN A 55 -1.70 -13.93 -28.44
N GLU A 56 -1.47 -14.71 -29.51
CA GLU A 56 -2.44 -15.62 -30.12
C GLU A 56 -1.93 -17.08 -30.19
N GLY A 57 -2.41 -17.95 -29.30
CA GLY A 57 -2.54 -19.40 -29.55
C GLY A 57 -1.29 -20.29 -29.60
N ILE A 58 -0.05 -19.78 -29.53
CA ILE A 58 1.16 -20.62 -29.56
C ILE A 58 1.44 -21.20 -28.16
N ASP A 59 1.39 -22.52 -28.05
CA ASP A 59 1.67 -23.30 -26.84
C ASP A 59 2.87 -24.23 -27.06
N ILE A 60 3.97 -23.97 -26.34
CA ILE A 60 5.19 -24.79 -26.39
C ILE A 60 5.66 -25.02 -24.94
N PRO A 61 5.17 -26.05 -24.24
CA PRO A 61 5.53 -26.33 -22.85
C PRO A 61 7.04 -26.54 -22.61
N GLU A 62 7.76 -26.98 -23.64
CA GLU A 62 9.20 -27.25 -23.61
C GLU A 62 10.07 -25.98 -23.53
N VAL A 63 9.50 -24.78 -23.70
CA VAL A 63 10.24 -23.52 -23.61
C VAL A 63 10.87 -23.36 -22.23
N ASN A 64 12.21 -23.33 -22.20
CA ASN A 64 13.03 -23.15 -20.99
C ASN A 64 13.61 -21.74 -20.86
N GLN A 65 13.52 -20.91 -21.90
CA GLN A 65 14.00 -19.54 -21.89
C GLN A 65 13.05 -18.57 -22.59
N VAL A 66 12.78 -17.44 -21.95
CA VAL A 66 12.00 -16.34 -22.51
C VAL A 66 12.88 -15.09 -22.49
N VAL A 67 13.13 -14.50 -23.66
CA VAL A 67 13.97 -13.29 -23.78
C VAL A 67 13.11 -12.13 -24.25
N MET A 68 13.05 -11.07 -23.45
CA MET A 68 12.28 -9.86 -23.73
C MET A 68 13.24 -8.75 -24.14
N LEU A 69 13.11 -8.29 -25.39
CA LEU A 69 13.95 -7.25 -26.00
C LEU A 69 13.16 -5.99 -26.34
N ARG A 70 12.00 -5.77 -25.71
CA ARG A 70 11.06 -4.68 -26.06
C ARG A 70 10.65 -3.96 -24.78
N PRO A 71 10.23 -2.69 -24.88
CA PRO A 71 9.62 -2.01 -23.74
C PRO A 71 8.40 -2.79 -23.22
N THR A 72 8.28 -2.86 -21.90
CA THR A 72 7.06 -3.31 -21.25
C THR A 72 6.01 -2.19 -21.34
N GLU A 73 5.00 -2.37 -22.18
CA GLU A 73 3.92 -1.39 -22.39
C GLU A 73 2.71 -1.64 -21.48
N SER A 74 2.58 -2.85 -20.96
CA SER A 74 1.47 -3.28 -20.11
C SER A 74 1.93 -4.40 -19.17
N SER A 75 1.58 -4.31 -17.89
CA SER A 75 1.80 -5.37 -16.91
C SER A 75 1.08 -6.67 -17.29
N ILE A 76 -0.10 -6.57 -17.90
CA ILE A 76 -0.88 -7.72 -18.36
C ILE A 76 -0.15 -8.44 -19.50
N ILE A 77 0.30 -7.70 -20.51
CA ILE A 77 1.01 -8.31 -21.64
C ILE A 77 2.34 -8.92 -21.18
N PHE A 78 3.02 -8.27 -20.23
CA PHE A 78 4.22 -8.80 -19.59
C PHE A 78 3.96 -10.17 -18.93
N ILE A 79 2.94 -10.28 -18.08
CA ILE A 79 2.58 -11.54 -17.41
C ILE A 79 2.13 -12.60 -18.42
N GLN A 80 1.37 -12.23 -19.45
CA GLN A 80 0.94 -13.16 -20.49
C GLN A 80 2.13 -13.75 -21.26
N GLN A 81 3.11 -12.93 -21.62
CA GLN A 81 4.33 -13.36 -22.31
C GLN A 81 5.18 -14.25 -21.41
N LEU A 82 5.35 -13.87 -20.14
CA LEU A 82 6.00 -14.68 -19.13
C LEU A 82 5.32 -16.05 -18.98
N GLY A 83 3.99 -16.06 -18.91
CA GLY A 83 3.15 -17.25 -18.73
C GLY A 83 3.31 -18.32 -19.81
N ARG A 84 3.79 -17.97 -21.00
CA ARG A 84 4.06 -18.92 -22.09
C ARG A 84 5.22 -19.86 -21.74
N GLY A 85 6.22 -19.38 -21.00
CA GLY A 85 7.29 -20.23 -20.51
C GLY A 85 6.87 -21.11 -19.34
N LEU A 86 5.89 -20.71 -18.53
CA LEU A 86 5.63 -21.30 -17.19
C LEU A 86 4.96 -22.70 -17.20
N ARG A 87 4.54 -23.21 -18.36
CA ARG A 87 3.94 -24.56 -18.45
C ARG A 87 4.96 -25.64 -18.11
N LYS A 88 4.59 -26.66 -17.32
CA LYS A 88 5.51 -27.73 -16.94
C LYS A 88 5.84 -28.64 -18.14
N SER A 89 7.08 -29.12 -18.21
CA SER A 89 7.53 -30.12 -19.19
C SER A 89 8.60 -31.01 -18.56
N ALA A 90 8.71 -32.26 -18.99
CA ALA A 90 9.64 -33.25 -18.43
C ALA A 90 11.12 -32.86 -18.61
N ASN A 91 11.43 -32.08 -19.66
CA ASN A 91 12.79 -31.65 -19.98
C ASN A 91 13.13 -30.27 -19.39
N LYS A 92 12.36 -29.81 -18.40
CA LYS A 92 12.47 -28.45 -17.86
C LYS A 92 12.27 -28.40 -16.35
N GLU A 93 13.35 -28.11 -15.63
CA GLU A 93 13.32 -27.86 -14.18
C GLU A 93 12.77 -26.46 -13.85
N TYR A 94 13.16 -25.44 -14.63
CA TYR A 94 12.73 -24.06 -14.46
C TYR A 94 12.77 -23.30 -15.79
N VAL A 95 12.20 -22.10 -15.80
CA VAL A 95 12.22 -21.18 -16.95
C VAL A 95 13.13 -20.01 -16.62
N THR A 96 14.13 -19.75 -17.46
CA THR A 96 14.96 -18.56 -17.36
C THR A 96 14.32 -17.42 -18.14
N VAL A 97 14.00 -16.33 -17.47
CA VAL A 97 13.41 -15.14 -18.11
C VAL A 97 14.45 -14.03 -18.08
N ILE A 98 14.80 -13.52 -19.25
CA ILE A 98 15.79 -12.44 -19.40
C ILE A 98 15.06 -11.25 -20.00
N ASP A 99 14.84 -10.21 -19.19
CA ASP A 99 14.27 -8.94 -19.64
C ASP A 99 15.37 -7.89 -19.79
N PHE A 100 15.62 -7.45 -21.03
CA PHE A 100 16.61 -6.42 -21.32
C PHE A 100 16.01 -5.04 -21.04
N ILE A 101 16.43 -4.46 -19.92
CA ILE A 101 15.98 -3.15 -19.49
C ILE A 101 16.67 -2.07 -20.34
N GLY A 102 15.92 -1.49 -21.26
CA GLY A 102 16.33 -0.31 -22.02
C GLY A 102 15.99 0.99 -21.29
N ASN A 103 16.34 2.12 -21.92
CA ASN A 103 15.99 3.45 -21.42
C ASN A 103 14.51 3.80 -21.73
N TYR A 104 13.58 3.04 -21.16
CA TYR A 104 12.15 3.21 -21.37
C TYR A 104 11.48 3.82 -20.13
N LYS A 105 10.58 4.76 -20.37
CA LYS A 105 9.79 5.39 -19.28
C LYS A 105 8.83 4.43 -18.60
N THR A 106 8.55 3.27 -19.20
CA THR A 106 7.56 2.30 -18.72
C THR A 106 8.14 1.15 -17.89
N ASN A 107 9.44 1.19 -17.58
CA ASN A 107 10.11 0.16 -16.77
C ASN A 107 9.47 -0.02 -15.37
N TYR A 108 8.78 1.01 -14.86
CA TYR A 108 8.03 0.94 -13.60
C TYR A 108 6.92 -0.12 -13.59
N LEU A 109 6.45 -0.57 -14.76
CA LEU A 109 5.44 -1.63 -14.86
C LEU A 109 5.97 -3.02 -14.48
N ILE A 110 7.29 -3.24 -14.52
CA ILE A 110 7.91 -4.53 -14.22
C ILE A 110 7.71 -4.93 -12.75
N PRO A 111 8.10 -4.11 -11.75
CA PRO A 111 7.82 -4.45 -10.35
C PRO A 111 6.32 -4.49 -10.05
N ILE A 112 5.48 -3.70 -10.74
CA ILE A 112 4.01 -3.77 -10.61
C ILE A 112 3.51 -5.17 -11.01
N ALA A 113 3.95 -5.64 -12.18
CA ALA A 113 3.53 -6.93 -12.72
C ALA A 113 4.03 -8.11 -11.86
N LEU A 114 5.27 -8.06 -11.38
CA LEU A 114 5.90 -9.15 -10.66
C LEU A 114 5.53 -9.22 -9.17
N SER A 115 5.26 -8.08 -8.53
CA SER A 115 4.85 -8.05 -7.12
C SER A 115 3.39 -8.46 -6.92
N GLY A 116 2.54 -8.24 -7.94
CA GLY A 116 1.09 -8.36 -7.81
C GLY A 116 0.46 -7.29 -6.90
N ASP A 117 1.23 -6.30 -6.44
CA ASP A 117 0.73 -5.20 -5.61
C ASP A 117 0.02 -4.15 -6.47
N GLN A 118 -1.27 -3.95 -6.19
CA GLN A 118 -2.15 -3.03 -6.90
C GLN A 118 -2.35 -1.68 -6.21
N SER A 119 -1.67 -1.44 -5.08
CA SER A 119 -1.76 -0.19 -4.31
C SER A 119 -1.16 1.01 -5.04
N GLN A 120 -0.41 0.79 -6.12
CA GLN A 120 0.35 1.82 -6.84
C GLN A 120 1.27 2.64 -5.94
N ASN A 121 1.71 2.06 -4.83
CA ASN A 121 2.61 2.70 -3.90
C ASN A 121 4.06 2.48 -4.32
N LYS A 122 4.77 3.56 -4.63
CA LYS A 122 6.17 3.49 -5.09
C LYS A 122 7.09 2.83 -4.07
N ASP A 123 6.90 3.11 -2.79
CA ASP A 123 7.69 2.54 -1.70
C ASP A 123 7.53 1.01 -1.65
N ASN A 124 6.31 0.49 -1.83
CA ASN A 124 6.10 -0.96 -1.91
C ASN A 124 6.84 -1.60 -3.10
N TYR A 125 6.84 -0.95 -4.28
CA TYR A 125 7.58 -1.45 -5.44
C TYR A 125 9.09 -1.36 -5.26
N LYS A 126 9.59 -0.27 -4.66
CA LYS A 126 11.01 -0.13 -4.31
C LYS A 126 11.42 -1.20 -3.31
N LYS A 127 10.60 -1.47 -2.29
CA LYS A 127 10.82 -2.56 -1.34
C LYS A 127 10.94 -3.90 -2.05
N PHE A 128 10.02 -4.23 -2.95
CA PHE A 128 10.07 -5.45 -3.76
C PHE A 128 11.37 -5.58 -4.58
N LEU A 129 11.91 -4.47 -5.10
CA LEU A 129 13.19 -4.45 -5.82
C LEU A 129 14.41 -4.60 -4.89
N THR A 130 14.31 -4.21 -3.61
CA THR A 130 15.41 -4.36 -2.65
C THR A 130 15.56 -5.79 -2.16
N ASN A 131 14.46 -6.43 -1.80
CA ASN A 131 14.47 -7.78 -1.32
C ASN A 131 13.15 -8.47 -1.66
N ASN A 132 13.23 -9.64 -2.30
CA ASN A 132 12.11 -10.47 -2.68
C ASN A 132 12.12 -11.83 -1.98
N ASP A 133 12.83 -11.95 -0.83
CA ASP A 133 12.84 -13.12 0.06
C ASP A 133 11.43 -13.62 0.46
N SER A 134 10.39 -12.80 0.28
CA SER A 134 8.99 -13.17 0.51
C SER A 134 8.33 -13.93 -0.65
N ILE A 135 9.01 -14.17 -1.77
CA ILE A 135 8.51 -15.03 -2.85
C ILE A 135 8.66 -16.49 -2.39
N ASN A 136 7.53 -17.15 -2.15
CA ASN A 136 7.52 -18.56 -1.76
C ASN A 136 7.83 -19.46 -2.97
N GLY A 137 8.57 -20.55 -2.74
CA GLY A 137 8.94 -21.54 -3.75
C GLY A 137 10.39 -21.42 -4.25
N VAL A 138 10.67 -22.03 -5.40
CA VAL A 138 12.02 -22.09 -6.00
C VAL A 138 12.31 -20.97 -7.00
N SER A 139 11.30 -20.17 -7.34
CA SER A 139 11.43 -19.07 -8.29
C SER A 139 12.21 -17.91 -7.67
N THR A 140 13.10 -17.31 -8.45
CA THR A 140 13.85 -16.11 -8.04
C THR A 140 13.69 -15.00 -9.07
N ILE A 141 13.79 -13.76 -8.62
CA ILE A 141 13.79 -12.58 -9.48
C ILE A 141 15.06 -11.81 -9.17
N ASN A 142 15.85 -11.50 -10.19
CA ASN A 142 17.12 -10.81 -10.02
C ASN A 142 17.17 -9.61 -10.96
N PHE A 143 17.67 -8.49 -10.45
CA PHE A 143 17.92 -7.28 -11.24
C PHE A 143 19.39 -6.93 -11.14
N GLU A 144 20.07 -6.79 -12.28
CA GLU A 144 21.42 -6.21 -12.29
C GLU A 144 21.38 -4.78 -11.72
N GLU A 145 22.47 -4.33 -11.09
CA GLU A 145 22.52 -3.04 -10.41
C GLU A 145 22.13 -1.85 -11.32
N VAL A 146 22.64 -1.85 -12.56
CA VAL A 146 22.33 -0.82 -13.55
C VAL A 146 20.86 -0.88 -13.98
N ALA A 147 20.33 -2.08 -14.20
CA ALA A 147 18.92 -2.29 -14.56
C ALA A 147 17.99 -1.86 -13.43
N LYS A 148 18.32 -2.23 -12.19
CA LYS A 148 17.60 -1.81 -10.99
C LYS A 148 17.55 -0.29 -10.91
N LYS A 149 18.67 0.41 -11.05
CA LYS A 149 18.71 1.89 -11.07
C LYS A 149 17.81 2.49 -12.15
N GLN A 150 17.76 1.92 -13.35
CA GLN A 150 16.85 2.37 -14.41
C GLN A 150 15.37 2.21 -14.04
N ILE A 151 15.01 1.11 -13.36
CA ILE A 151 13.65 0.90 -12.85
C ILE A 151 13.32 1.94 -11.77
N TYR A 152 14.23 2.20 -10.82
CA TYR A 152 14.07 3.26 -9.81
C TYR A 152 13.82 4.63 -10.47
N ASN A 153 14.67 5.02 -11.41
CA ASN A 153 14.52 6.29 -12.13
C ASN A 153 13.15 6.39 -12.82
N SER A 154 12.65 5.29 -13.39
CA SER A 154 11.32 5.28 -14.03
C SER A 154 10.17 5.37 -13.03
N LEU A 155 10.31 4.75 -11.84
CA LEU A 155 9.35 4.86 -10.74
C LEU A 155 9.31 6.30 -10.21
N ASP A 156 10.46 6.93 -10.02
CA ASP A 156 10.55 8.30 -9.51
C ASP A 156 9.98 9.32 -10.52
N ALA A 157 10.30 9.16 -11.80
CA ALA A 157 9.86 10.06 -12.87
C ALA A 157 8.35 10.03 -13.17
N VAL A 158 7.63 8.96 -12.79
CA VAL A 158 6.20 8.78 -13.11
C VAL A 158 5.33 8.96 -11.88
N SER A 159 4.19 9.65 -12.04
CA SER A 159 3.11 9.64 -11.03
C SER A 159 2.16 8.48 -11.36
N LEU A 160 2.05 7.52 -10.45
CA LEU A 160 1.24 6.31 -10.67
C LEU A 160 -0.26 6.59 -10.49
N ASN A 161 -0.62 7.56 -9.64
CA ASN A 161 -2.00 7.95 -9.40
C ASN A 161 -2.55 9.02 -10.37
N GLN A 162 -2.05 9.12 -11.61
CA GLN A 162 -2.60 10.08 -12.57
C GLN A 162 -4.06 9.74 -12.92
N ASN A 163 -4.91 10.76 -13.05
CA ASN A 163 -6.33 10.55 -13.36
C ASN A 163 -6.55 9.72 -14.65
N LYS A 164 -5.65 9.84 -15.64
CA LYS A 164 -5.69 9.03 -16.87
C LYS A 164 -5.46 7.54 -16.59
N LEU A 165 -4.58 7.20 -15.66
CA LEU A 165 -4.33 5.80 -15.25
C LEU A 165 -5.52 5.24 -14.47
N ILE A 166 -6.12 6.05 -13.60
CA ILE A 166 -7.33 5.68 -12.85
C ILE A 166 -8.50 5.43 -13.80
N LEU A 167 -8.74 6.33 -14.76
CA LEU A 167 -9.79 6.14 -15.77
C LEU A 167 -9.54 4.88 -16.61
N LYS A 168 -8.29 4.65 -17.04
CA LYS A 168 -7.94 3.46 -17.82
C LYS A 168 -8.22 2.18 -17.02
N ALA A 169 -7.86 2.14 -15.73
CA ALA A 169 -8.15 1.01 -14.87
C ALA A 169 -9.66 0.78 -14.69
N TYR A 170 -10.45 1.86 -14.55
CA TYR A 170 -11.91 1.77 -14.55
C TYR A 170 -12.43 1.16 -15.86
N GLU A 171 -12.00 1.66 -17.02
CA GLU A 171 -12.44 1.16 -18.34
C GLU A 171 -12.04 -0.30 -18.54
N GLU A 172 -10.86 -0.72 -18.06
CA GLU A 172 -10.43 -2.12 -18.11
C GLU A 172 -11.33 -3.03 -17.26
N VAL A 173 -11.76 -2.60 -16.08
CA VAL A 173 -12.69 -3.37 -15.23
C VAL A 173 -14.10 -3.36 -15.83
N GLU A 174 -14.60 -2.21 -16.28
CA GLU A 174 -15.89 -2.05 -16.94
C GLU A 174 -16.00 -2.96 -18.17
N ASN A 175 -14.95 -3.00 -19.01
CA ASN A 175 -14.92 -3.86 -20.19
C ASN A 175 -14.92 -5.36 -19.85
N ARG A 176 -14.36 -5.76 -18.70
CA ARG A 176 -14.37 -7.17 -18.25
C ARG A 176 -15.74 -7.58 -17.70
N LEU A 177 -16.42 -6.68 -17.01
CA LEU A 177 -17.72 -6.95 -16.38
C LEU A 177 -18.90 -6.75 -17.33
N GLY A 178 -18.77 -5.86 -18.31
CA GLY A 178 -19.87 -5.44 -19.19
C GLY A 178 -20.86 -4.47 -18.53
N HIS A 179 -20.57 -3.99 -17.32
CA HIS A 179 -21.36 -2.99 -16.59
C HIS A 179 -20.45 -2.08 -15.75
N MET A 180 -21.04 -1.01 -15.20
CA MET A 180 -20.33 -0.09 -14.29
C MET A 180 -19.78 -0.87 -13.09
N PRO A 181 -18.47 -0.81 -12.79
CA PRO A 181 -17.91 -1.42 -11.59
C PRO A 181 -18.17 -0.58 -10.34
N LEU A 182 -18.34 -1.25 -9.21
CA LEU A 182 -18.20 -0.71 -7.86
C LEU A 182 -16.77 -0.91 -7.34
N LEU A 183 -16.44 -0.45 -6.14
CA LEU A 183 -15.06 -0.50 -5.61
C LEU A 183 -14.60 -1.93 -5.34
N MET A 184 -15.48 -2.79 -4.83
CA MET A 184 -15.13 -4.21 -4.63
C MET A 184 -14.83 -4.93 -5.94
N ASP A 185 -15.39 -4.48 -7.07
CA ASP A 185 -15.07 -5.05 -8.38
C ASP A 185 -13.61 -4.81 -8.78
N PHE A 186 -13.02 -3.66 -8.43
CA PHE A 186 -11.59 -3.41 -8.69
C PHE A 186 -10.72 -4.45 -8.00
N ILE A 187 -11.08 -4.79 -6.76
CA ILE A 187 -10.36 -5.79 -5.96
C ILE A 187 -10.54 -7.19 -6.57
N GLN A 188 -11.77 -7.57 -6.87
CA GLN A 188 -12.09 -8.88 -7.43
C GLN A 188 -11.47 -9.10 -8.81
N GLN A 189 -11.34 -8.04 -9.61
CA GLN A 189 -10.73 -8.08 -10.94
C GLN A 189 -9.20 -7.87 -10.93
N HIS A 190 -8.58 -7.84 -9.75
CA HIS A 190 -7.14 -7.58 -9.56
C HIS A 190 -6.67 -6.30 -10.27
N SER A 191 -7.53 -5.28 -10.27
CA SER A 191 -7.23 -3.93 -10.73
C SER A 191 -6.64 -3.11 -9.57
N ILE A 192 -6.51 -1.81 -9.80
CA ILE A 192 -5.94 -0.84 -8.86
C ILE A 192 -6.69 -0.88 -7.52
N ASP A 193 -5.98 -0.75 -6.41
CA ASP A 193 -6.62 -0.67 -5.10
C ASP A 193 -7.51 0.59 -5.02
N PRO A 194 -8.74 0.50 -4.46
CA PRO A 194 -9.62 1.66 -4.28
C PRO A 194 -8.98 2.90 -3.64
N SER A 195 -7.98 2.71 -2.76
CA SER A 195 -7.21 3.81 -2.17
C SER A 195 -6.51 4.70 -3.21
N VAL A 196 -6.16 4.16 -4.38
CA VAL A 196 -5.59 4.92 -5.50
C VAL A 196 -6.59 5.93 -6.04
N ILE A 197 -7.87 5.54 -6.15
CA ILE A 197 -8.96 6.43 -6.58
C ILE A 197 -9.13 7.55 -5.56
N PHE A 198 -9.18 7.20 -4.26
CA PHE A 198 -9.32 8.16 -3.16
C PHE A 198 -8.13 9.11 -3.00
N SER A 199 -6.97 8.77 -3.58
CA SER A 199 -5.80 9.67 -3.59
C SER A 199 -5.96 10.89 -4.52
N LYS A 200 -6.91 10.86 -5.47
CA LYS A 200 -7.17 11.94 -6.44
C LYS A 200 -8.59 12.49 -6.40
N PHE A 201 -9.55 11.65 -6.03
CA PHE A 201 -10.95 12.00 -5.98
C PHE A 201 -11.43 11.91 -4.54
N SER A 202 -12.30 12.83 -4.14
CA SER A 202 -12.79 12.88 -2.76
C SER A 202 -13.50 11.58 -2.34
N ASN A 203 -14.23 10.98 -3.27
CA ASN A 203 -14.89 9.68 -3.16
C ASN A 203 -15.11 9.08 -4.57
N TYR A 204 -15.68 7.88 -4.65
CA TYR A 204 -15.91 7.19 -5.93
C TYR A 204 -16.99 7.85 -6.78
N TYR A 205 -18.05 8.38 -6.16
CA TYR A 205 -19.11 9.09 -6.85
C TYR A 205 -18.60 10.30 -7.63
N GLU A 206 -17.75 11.13 -7.02
CA GLU A 206 -17.13 12.29 -7.67
C GLU A 206 -16.24 11.90 -8.85
N PHE A 207 -15.57 10.75 -8.77
CA PHE A 207 -14.82 10.19 -9.89
C PHE A 207 -15.77 9.84 -11.06
N LEU A 208 -16.85 9.10 -10.79
CA LEU A 208 -17.82 8.71 -11.82
C LEU A 208 -18.49 9.93 -12.45
N LEU A 209 -18.89 10.92 -11.64
CA LEU A 209 -19.52 12.15 -12.10
C LEU A 209 -18.58 12.94 -13.02
N ARG A 210 -17.31 13.11 -12.62
CA ARG A 210 -16.30 13.84 -13.41
C ARG A 210 -16.10 13.25 -14.80
N TYR A 211 -16.14 11.92 -14.91
CA TYR A 211 -15.96 11.21 -16.17
C TYR A 211 -17.26 10.82 -16.87
N LYS A 212 -18.40 11.34 -16.41
CA LYS A 212 -19.73 11.09 -16.98
C LYS A 212 -20.06 9.60 -17.08
N LYS A 213 -19.65 8.86 -16.05
CA LYS A 213 -19.93 7.42 -15.89
C LYS A 213 -21.20 7.16 -15.09
N ILE A 214 -21.79 8.19 -14.48
CA ILE A 214 -23.05 8.10 -13.73
C ILE A 214 -23.92 9.33 -14.00
N ASP A 215 -25.23 9.13 -14.10
CA ASP A 215 -26.21 10.20 -14.27
C ASP A 215 -26.95 10.54 -12.96
N ALA A 216 -26.94 9.63 -11.98
CA ALA A 216 -27.57 9.83 -10.69
C ALA A 216 -26.89 10.98 -9.91
N LEU A 217 -27.72 11.85 -9.32
CA LEU A 217 -27.24 12.98 -8.53
C LEU A 217 -27.34 12.66 -7.04
N LEU A 218 -26.22 12.83 -6.34
CA LEU A 218 -26.18 12.87 -4.88
C LEU A 218 -26.21 14.32 -4.42
N THR A 219 -26.82 14.55 -3.27
CA THR A 219 -26.71 15.82 -2.55
C THR A 219 -25.28 16.07 -2.09
N GLU A 220 -24.96 17.32 -1.79
CA GLU A 220 -23.64 17.68 -1.24
C GLU A 220 -23.34 16.93 0.07
N ASN A 221 -24.35 16.73 0.93
CA ASN A 221 -24.20 15.98 2.17
C ASN A 221 -23.88 14.50 1.92
N GLU A 222 -24.61 13.85 1.00
CA GLU A 222 -24.37 12.46 0.61
C GLU A 222 -22.95 12.27 0.06
N SER A 223 -22.50 13.13 -0.86
CA SER A 223 -21.13 13.06 -1.39
C SER A 223 -20.10 13.23 -0.26
N LYS A 224 -20.28 14.19 0.65
CA LYS A 224 -19.39 14.38 1.81
C LYS A 224 -19.41 13.20 2.79
N ASN A 225 -20.56 12.58 3.04
CA ASN A 225 -20.63 11.36 3.83
C ASN A 225 -19.85 10.22 3.14
N LEU A 226 -19.89 10.09 1.81
CA LEU A 226 -19.03 9.13 1.08
C LEU A 226 -17.53 9.46 1.23
N VAL A 227 -17.15 10.74 1.38
CA VAL A 227 -15.76 11.12 1.74
C VAL A 227 -15.39 10.60 3.13
N PHE A 228 -16.31 10.68 4.10
CA PHE A 228 -16.11 10.10 5.42
C PHE A 228 -15.91 8.58 5.32
N PHE A 229 -16.85 7.85 4.71
CA PHE A 229 -16.75 6.39 4.60
C PHE A 229 -15.49 5.93 3.86
N SER A 230 -15.12 6.58 2.76
CA SER A 230 -13.89 6.24 2.01
C SER A 230 -12.59 6.47 2.80
N ARG A 231 -12.53 7.49 3.66
CA ARG A 231 -11.31 7.82 4.41
C ARG A 231 -11.24 7.18 5.79
N GLN A 232 -12.39 6.92 6.41
CA GLN A 232 -12.47 6.55 7.82
C GLN A 232 -12.91 5.10 8.03
N ILE A 233 -13.78 4.58 7.18
CA ILE A 233 -14.32 3.22 7.33
C ILE A 233 -13.65 2.26 6.35
N ALA A 234 -13.59 2.60 5.06
CA ALA A 234 -13.03 1.76 4.01
C ALA A 234 -11.59 1.27 4.24
N PRO A 235 -10.67 1.99 4.92
CA PRO A 235 -9.35 1.45 5.25
C PRO A 235 -9.39 0.21 6.16
N GLY A 236 -10.50 -0.02 6.88
CA GLY A 236 -10.67 -1.18 7.74
C GLY A 236 -9.68 -1.22 8.90
N LEU A 237 -9.36 -0.07 9.51
CA LEU A 237 -8.33 0.02 10.54
C LEU A 237 -8.68 -0.78 11.80
N LYS A 238 -9.90 -0.62 12.30
CA LYS A 238 -10.44 -1.42 13.40
C LYS A 238 -11.70 -2.12 12.92
N ARG A 239 -11.78 -3.43 13.13
CA ARG A 239 -12.94 -4.24 12.78
C ARG A 239 -14.22 -3.75 13.45
N ILE A 240 -14.09 -3.28 14.69
CA ILE A 240 -15.22 -2.81 15.49
C ILE A 240 -15.95 -1.62 14.87
N ASP A 241 -15.24 -0.74 14.16
CA ASP A 241 -15.83 0.48 13.58
C ASP A 241 -16.93 0.11 12.56
N SER A 242 -16.68 -0.92 11.74
CA SER A 242 -17.64 -1.42 10.76
C SER A 242 -18.78 -2.21 11.40
N LEU A 243 -18.49 -3.00 12.44
CA LEU A 243 -19.52 -3.78 13.16
C LEU A 243 -20.51 -2.87 13.90
N VAL A 244 -20.01 -1.84 14.60
CA VAL A 244 -20.85 -0.84 15.27
C VAL A 244 -21.74 -0.13 14.25
N LEU A 245 -21.17 0.31 13.12
CA LEU A 245 -21.94 0.93 12.04
C LEU A 245 -23.04 0.00 11.51
N GLU A 246 -22.72 -1.26 11.20
CA GLU A 246 -23.70 -2.23 10.69
C GLU A 246 -24.84 -2.50 11.67
N GLU A 247 -24.54 -2.47 12.97
CA GLU A 247 -25.54 -2.64 14.00
C GLU A 247 -26.49 -1.43 14.06
N LEU A 248 -25.93 -0.22 14.03
CA LEU A 248 -26.70 1.03 14.06
C LEU A 248 -27.49 1.28 12.77
N LEU A 249 -27.08 0.69 11.65
CA LEU A 249 -27.86 0.68 10.41
C LEU A 249 -29.15 -0.16 10.50
N LYS A 250 -29.23 -1.07 11.47
CA LYS A 250 -30.36 -2.00 11.63
C LYS A 250 -31.24 -1.64 12.82
N ASN A 251 -30.65 -1.17 13.91
CA ASN A 251 -31.32 -0.99 15.19
C ASN A 251 -30.96 0.36 15.82
N GLU A 252 -31.93 0.96 16.50
CA GLU A 252 -31.67 1.99 17.50
C GLU A 252 -31.43 1.29 18.84
N LEU A 253 -30.35 1.66 19.54
CA LEU A 253 -29.90 0.96 20.74
C LEU A 253 -29.54 1.94 21.85
N THR A 254 -29.69 1.50 23.08
CA THR A 254 -29.02 2.14 24.22
C THR A 254 -27.51 1.85 24.17
N TYR A 255 -26.71 2.67 24.84
CA TYR A 255 -25.27 2.43 24.96
C TYR A 255 -24.94 1.06 25.56
N ASP A 256 -25.65 0.67 26.63
CA ASP A 256 -25.42 -0.62 27.29
C ASP A 256 -25.81 -1.81 26.41
N GLU A 257 -26.86 -1.70 25.59
CA GLU A 257 -27.21 -2.75 24.62
C GLU A 257 -26.13 -2.91 23.55
N LEU A 258 -25.67 -1.81 22.95
CA LEU A 258 -24.59 -1.84 21.95
C LEU A 258 -23.31 -2.42 22.58
N LYS A 259 -22.93 -1.93 23.75
CA LYS A 259 -21.74 -2.39 24.47
C LYS A 259 -21.79 -3.89 24.74
N ASN A 260 -22.86 -4.37 25.37
CA ASN A 260 -23.02 -5.78 25.71
C ASN A 260 -23.02 -6.64 24.46
N LYS A 261 -23.64 -6.18 23.37
CA LYS A 261 -23.63 -6.91 22.09
C LYS A 261 -22.21 -7.04 21.52
N MET A 262 -21.51 -5.91 21.39
CA MET A 262 -20.17 -5.87 20.79
C MET A 262 -19.14 -6.68 21.59
N LEU A 263 -19.12 -6.54 22.93
CA LEU A 263 -18.19 -7.27 23.80
C LEU A 263 -18.45 -8.79 23.81
N ASN A 264 -19.68 -9.22 23.54
CA ASN A 264 -20.01 -10.64 23.42
C ASN A 264 -19.62 -11.22 22.05
N GLU A 265 -19.70 -10.41 20.99
CA GLU A 265 -19.41 -10.83 19.62
C GLU A 265 -17.90 -10.81 19.30
N VAL A 266 -17.17 -9.83 19.82
CA VAL A 266 -15.76 -9.59 19.52
C VAL A 266 -14.93 -9.70 20.79
N LYS A 267 -14.02 -10.68 20.85
CA LYS A 267 -13.28 -11.02 22.07
C LYS A 267 -12.07 -10.12 22.36
N ASP A 268 -11.57 -9.40 21.36
CA ASP A 268 -10.33 -8.63 21.42
C ASP A 268 -10.56 -7.11 21.35
N ILE A 269 -11.67 -6.64 21.93
CA ILE A 269 -12.02 -5.23 22.05
C ILE A 269 -12.28 -4.83 23.51
N THR A 270 -12.27 -3.53 23.75
CA THR A 270 -12.57 -2.88 25.02
C THR A 270 -13.75 -1.93 24.89
N GLU A 271 -14.28 -1.42 26.01
CA GLU A 271 -15.30 -0.36 26.01
C GLU A 271 -14.78 0.92 25.31
N ASP A 272 -13.49 1.24 25.49
CA ASP A 272 -12.84 2.38 24.84
C ASP A 272 -12.81 2.26 23.30
N ASP A 273 -12.78 1.04 22.76
CA ASP A 273 -12.83 0.79 21.32
C ASP A 273 -14.19 1.18 20.75
N ILE A 274 -15.26 0.80 21.46
CA ILE A 274 -16.66 1.11 21.11
C ILE A 274 -16.88 2.62 21.22
N ASP A 275 -16.44 3.23 22.32
CA ASP A 275 -16.52 4.67 22.53
C ASP A 275 -15.80 5.46 21.44
N THR A 276 -14.63 4.99 21.01
CA THR A 276 -13.89 5.63 19.92
C THR A 276 -14.62 5.49 18.59
N SER A 277 -15.23 4.33 18.31
CA SER A 277 -16.08 4.15 17.13
C SER A 277 -17.26 5.12 17.14
N LEU A 278 -17.94 5.30 18.29
CA LEU A 278 -19.04 6.25 18.42
C LEU A 278 -18.57 7.70 18.20
N ARG A 279 -17.43 8.09 18.79
CA ARG A 279 -16.83 9.42 18.56
C ARG A 279 -16.42 9.66 17.10
N ILE A 280 -16.06 8.60 16.37
CA ILE A 280 -15.74 8.68 14.94
C ILE A 280 -17.02 8.89 14.12
N LEU A 281 -18.13 8.25 14.49
CA LEU A 281 -19.41 8.32 13.77
C LEU A 281 -20.20 9.60 14.06
N ASP A 282 -20.13 10.12 15.28
CA ASP A 282 -20.75 11.40 15.68
C ASP A 282 -19.85 12.63 15.39
N PHE A 283 -18.66 12.38 14.85
CA PHE A 283 -17.60 13.33 14.51
C PHE A 283 -16.92 14.05 15.68
N SER A 284 -17.28 13.74 16.93
CA SER A 284 -16.66 14.33 18.12
C SER A 284 -15.20 13.92 18.32
N PHE A 285 -14.67 12.90 17.62
CA PHE A 285 -13.23 12.59 17.59
C PHE A 285 -12.40 13.67 16.87
N TYR A 286 -13.00 14.38 15.91
CA TYR A 286 -12.31 15.34 15.07
C TYR A 286 -12.35 16.77 15.65
N ASN A 287 -11.65 17.67 14.97
CA ASN A 287 -11.66 19.11 15.29
C ASN A 287 -12.86 19.79 14.65
N ALA A 288 -13.25 20.94 15.20
CA ALA A 288 -14.36 21.73 14.69
C ALA A 288 -14.20 22.08 13.19
N GLY A 289 -15.29 21.97 12.42
CA GLY A 289 -15.29 22.24 10.99
C GLY A 289 -15.04 21.01 10.11
N ILE A 290 -14.89 19.82 10.71
CA ILE A 290 -14.79 18.56 9.96
C ILE A 290 -16.02 18.30 9.09
N GLU A 291 -17.17 18.85 9.47
CA GLU A 291 -18.45 18.76 8.76
C GLU A 291 -18.38 19.41 7.37
N LYS A 292 -17.45 20.34 7.17
CA LYS A 292 -17.17 20.91 5.83
C LYS A 292 -16.59 19.87 4.87
N ILE A 293 -15.93 18.85 5.39
CA ILE A 293 -15.30 17.76 4.65
C ILE A 293 -16.22 16.53 4.63
N TYR A 294 -16.82 16.17 5.76
CA TYR A 294 -17.57 14.93 5.96
C TYR A 294 -19.09 15.08 5.93
N GLY A 295 -19.61 16.30 5.89
CA GLY A 295 -21.05 16.55 5.93
C GLY A 295 -21.58 16.47 7.35
N SER A 296 -22.86 16.17 7.49
CA SER A 296 -23.50 15.93 8.78
C SER A 296 -23.01 14.62 9.41
N PRO A 297 -22.96 14.53 10.75
CA PRO A 297 -22.63 13.29 11.47
C PRO A 297 -23.50 12.11 11.06
N ILE A 298 -22.96 10.90 11.18
CA ILE A 298 -23.66 9.66 10.82
C ILE A 298 -24.68 9.29 11.91
N ILE A 299 -24.34 9.53 13.16
CA ILE A 299 -25.16 9.20 14.33
C ILE A 299 -25.36 10.40 15.24
N GLU A 300 -26.39 10.31 16.06
CA GLU A 300 -26.66 11.19 17.19
C GLU A 300 -26.63 10.35 18.48
N CYS A 301 -25.85 10.80 19.46
CA CYS A 301 -25.81 10.19 20.78
C CYS A 301 -26.51 11.13 21.78
N ASN A 302 -27.66 10.70 22.29
CA ASN A 302 -28.34 11.35 23.42
C ASN A 302 -28.09 10.55 24.70
N GLU A 303 -28.41 11.10 25.88
CA GLU A 303 -28.19 10.46 27.19
C GLU A 303 -28.78 9.04 27.34
N ARG A 304 -29.69 8.63 26.45
CA ARG A 304 -30.41 7.34 26.53
C ARG A 304 -30.25 6.44 25.32
N MET A 305 -30.02 6.99 24.13
CA MET A 305 -30.13 6.26 22.87
C MET A 305 -29.07 6.72 21.88
N ILE A 306 -28.60 5.77 21.08
CA ILE A 306 -27.74 5.94 19.93
C ILE A 306 -28.60 5.62 18.70
N ARG A 307 -28.69 6.57 17.77
CA ARG A 307 -29.48 6.42 16.55
C ARG A 307 -28.76 7.08 15.37
N LEU A 308 -29.15 6.70 14.15
CA LEU A 308 -28.72 7.41 12.95
C LEU A 308 -29.21 8.85 13.00
N SER A 309 -28.41 9.78 12.49
CA SER A 309 -28.85 11.18 12.38
C SER A 309 -29.99 11.31 11.37
N ASP A 310 -30.83 12.34 11.52
CA ASP A 310 -31.93 12.58 10.57
C ASP A 310 -31.40 12.81 9.15
N ALA A 311 -30.27 13.51 9.01
CA ALA A 311 -29.61 13.76 7.73
C ALA A 311 -29.13 12.47 7.05
N PHE A 312 -28.53 11.56 7.83
CA PHE A 312 -28.06 10.29 7.30
C PHE A 312 -29.21 9.32 6.99
N THR A 313 -30.25 9.30 7.82
CA THR A 313 -31.48 8.54 7.57
C THR A 313 -32.16 8.97 6.26
N ASN A 314 -32.21 10.28 5.99
CA ASN A 314 -32.69 10.81 4.72
C ASN A 314 -31.80 10.38 3.54
N ALA A 315 -30.47 10.41 3.70
CA ALA A 315 -29.52 9.94 2.69
C ALA A 315 -29.71 8.45 2.34
N LEU A 316 -30.04 7.61 3.32
CA LEU A 316 -30.32 6.18 3.10
C LEU A 316 -31.56 5.92 2.23
N SER A 317 -32.46 6.91 2.08
CA SER A 317 -33.60 6.81 1.16
C SER A 317 -33.18 6.93 -0.31
N ASN A 318 -31.98 7.44 -0.59
CA ASN A 318 -31.41 7.50 -1.93
C ASN A 318 -30.72 6.16 -2.27
N GLN A 319 -31.30 5.43 -3.22
CA GLN A 319 -30.81 4.11 -3.60
C GLN A 319 -29.37 4.14 -4.13
N THR A 320 -28.96 5.21 -4.81
CA THR A 320 -27.58 5.34 -5.32
C THR A 320 -26.59 5.49 -4.17
N PHE A 321 -26.92 6.32 -3.18
CA PHE A 321 -26.11 6.50 -1.98
C PHE A 321 -25.97 5.18 -1.22
N LYS A 322 -27.08 4.46 -1.05
CA LYS A 322 -27.11 3.17 -0.35
C LYS A 322 -26.20 2.13 -1.01
N ILE A 323 -26.21 2.03 -2.35
CA ILE A 323 -25.33 1.11 -3.10
C ILE A 323 -23.85 1.43 -2.82
N PHE A 324 -23.45 2.70 -2.89
CA PHE A 324 -22.06 3.08 -2.60
C PHE A 324 -21.67 2.89 -1.13
N LEU A 325 -22.60 3.12 -0.21
CA LEU A 325 -22.37 2.89 1.21
C LEU A 325 -22.14 1.40 1.49
N GLU A 326 -23.00 0.52 0.96
CA GLU A 326 -22.86 -0.94 1.14
C GLU A 326 -21.54 -1.46 0.58
N ASP A 327 -21.14 -0.99 -0.61
CA ASP A 327 -19.85 -1.33 -1.23
C ASP A 327 -18.64 -0.84 -0.41
N LEU A 328 -18.71 0.35 0.20
CA LEU A 328 -17.67 0.87 1.10
C LEU A 328 -17.57 0.08 2.42
N ILE A 329 -18.70 -0.40 2.96
CA ILE A 329 -18.72 -1.25 4.15
C ILE A 329 -18.10 -2.61 3.82
N GLU A 330 -18.40 -3.19 2.67
CA GLU A 330 -17.79 -4.45 2.24
C GLU A 330 -16.28 -4.28 1.98
N LEU A 331 -15.89 -3.17 1.35
CA LEU A 331 -14.49 -2.79 1.19
C LEU A 331 -13.75 -2.66 2.51
N SER A 332 -14.40 -2.08 3.52
CA SER A 332 -13.86 -1.98 4.88
C SER A 332 -13.57 -3.34 5.50
N LYS A 333 -14.52 -4.29 5.40
CA LYS A 333 -14.35 -5.66 5.90
C LYS A 333 -13.21 -6.38 5.19
N TYR A 334 -13.19 -6.29 3.85
CA TYR A 334 -12.11 -6.87 3.05
C TYR A 334 -10.74 -6.30 3.46
N ASN A 335 -10.62 -4.98 3.58
CA ASN A 335 -9.37 -4.33 3.94
C ASN A 335 -8.93 -4.67 5.37
N ASN A 336 -9.86 -4.74 6.32
CA ASN A 336 -9.54 -5.16 7.68
C ASN A 336 -9.04 -6.61 7.70
N GLU A 337 -9.71 -7.54 7.04
CA GLU A 337 -9.30 -8.94 7.01
C GLU A 337 -7.93 -9.10 6.34
N LYS A 338 -7.72 -8.44 5.19
CA LYS A 338 -6.48 -8.53 4.41
C LYS A 338 -5.29 -7.87 5.11
N TYR A 339 -5.46 -6.63 5.57
CA TYR A 339 -4.35 -5.80 6.03
C TYR A 339 -4.23 -5.76 7.56
N GLN A 340 -5.34 -5.89 8.30
CA GLN A 340 -5.38 -5.93 9.77
C GLN A 340 -5.69 -7.32 10.35
N LYS A 341 -5.80 -8.37 9.52
CA LYS A 341 -6.00 -9.77 9.94
C LYS A 341 -7.19 -9.96 10.89
N GLY A 342 -8.26 -9.20 10.68
CA GLY A 342 -9.47 -9.26 11.49
C GLY A 342 -9.35 -8.59 12.87
N LYS A 343 -8.25 -7.85 13.14
CA LYS A 343 -7.92 -7.27 14.46
C LYS A 343 -8.24 -5.77 14.53
N ASN A 344 -8.12 -5.23 15.75
CA ASN A 344 -8.32 -3.81 16.08
C ASN A 344 -7.03 -3.08 16.51
N GLY A 345 -5.88 -3.76 16.45
CA GLY A 345 -4.61 -3.27 16.99
C GLY A 345 -3.48 -3.19 15.97
N LEU A 346 -2.31 -2.71 16.42
CA LEU A 346 -1.11 -2.63 15.59
C LEU A 346 -0.58 -4.01 15.20
N ILE A 347 -0.24 -4.18 13.93
CA ILE A 347 0.47 -5.33 13.38
C ILE A 347 1.91 -4.93 13.08
N LEU A 348 2.85 -5.73 13.59
CA LEU A 348 4.28 -5.52 13.36
C LEU A 348 4.60 -5.49 11.86
N TYR A 349 5.41 -4.50 11.45
CA TYR A 349 5.85 -4.23 10.08
C TYR A 349 4.77 -3.76 9.10
N ASN A 350 3.56 -3.44 9.58
CA ASN A 350 2.58 -2.69 8.80
C ASN A 350 2.85 -1.19 8.88
N LYS A 351 2.36 -0.42 7.91
CA LYS A 351 2.42 1.03 7.96
C LYS A 351 1.19 1.62 8.64
N TYR A 352 1.41 2.64 9.48
CA TYR A 352 0.36 3.37 10.18
C TYR A 352 0.65 4.87 10.18
N SER A 353 -0.40 5.67 10.14
CA SER A 353 -0.32 7.11 10.33
C SER A 353 -0.43 7.48 11.82
N ARG A 354 -0.16 8.76 12.12
CA ARG A 354 -0.39 9.33 13.45
C ARG A 354 -1.88 9.32 13.83
N GLU A 355 -2.77 9.45 12.85
CA GLU A 355 -4.22 9.36 13.05
C GLU A 355 -4.60 7.94 13.45
N ASP A 356 -4.08 6.95 12.72
CA ASP A 356 -4.37 5.55 12.96
C ASP A 356 -3.92 5.12 14.35
N PHE A 357 -2.72 5.56 14.77
CA PHE A 357 -2.26 5.33 16.13
C PHE A 357 -3.24 5.90 17.16
N SER A 358 -3.71 7.13 16.97
CA SER A 358 -4.65 7.77 17.89
C SER A 358 -5.98 7.00 17.97
N LYS A 359 -6.46 6.44 16.86
CA LYS A 359 -7.70 5.64 16.82
C LYS A 359 -7.54 4.26 17.44
N ILE A 360 -6.42 3.58 17.16
CA ILE A 360 -6.12 2.25 17.72
C ILE A 360 -5.95 2.32 19.24
N PHE A 361 -5.33 3.39 19.74
CA PHE A 361 -5.15 3.59 21.19
C PHE A 361 -6.29 4.38 21.83
N ASN A 362 -7.43 4.52 21.14
CA ASN A 362 -8.67 5.09 21.67
C ASN A 362 -8.51 6.49 22.30
N TRP A 363 -7.69 7.35 21.69
CA TRP A 363 -7.54 8.71 22.16
C TRP A 363 -8.87 9.48 22.02
N ASN A 364 -9.14 10.39 22.97
CA ASN A 364 -10.36 11.20 22.95
C ASN A 364 -10.50 12.09 21.70
N LYS A 365 -9.37 12.44 21.06
CA LYS A 365 -9.31 13.31 19.88
C LYS A 365 -8.21 12.85 18.93
N ASN A 366 -8.35 13.19 17.65
CA ASN A 366 -7.33 12.97 16.63
C ASN A 366 -6.00 13.62 17.02
N GLY A 367 -4.96 12.79 17.24
CA GLY A 367 -3.64 13.21 17.68
C GLY A 367 -2.69 13.64 16.55
N SER A 368 -3.11 13.59 15.29
CA SER A 368 -2.21 13.75 14.13
C SER A 368 -1.39 15.03 14.14
N SER A 369 -2.00 16.15 14.52
CA SER A 369 -1.34 17.46 14.55
C SER A 369 -0.47 17.70 15.78
N VAL A 370 -0.59 16.88 16.84
CA VAL A 370 0.17 17.05 18.08
C VAL A 370 1.37 16.11 18.18
N ILE A 371 1.35 14.98 17.46
CA ILE A 371 2.48 14.04 17.41
C ILE A 371 3.56 14.56 16.46
N MET A 372 4.42 15.45 16.97
CA MET A 372 5.57 16.01 16.23
C MET A 372 6.86 15.27 16.58
N GLY A 373 7.24 14.27 15.79
CA GLY A 373 8.35 13.34 16.07
C GLY A 373 8.01 12.32 17.15
N TYR A 374 7.62 12.77 18.35
CA TYR A 374 7.08 11.89 19.39
C TYR A 374 6.08 12.63 20.27
N MET A 375 5.31 11.89 21.07
CA MET A 375 4.43 12.46 22.09
C MET A 375 4.38 11.53 23.29
N ILE A 376 4.26 12.06 24.51
CA ILE A 376 4.17 11.25 25.72
C ILE A 376 2.79 11.45 26.35
N ARG A 377 2.02 10.38 26.48
CA ARG A 377 0.74 10.33 27.20
C ARG A 377 0.90 9.68 28.58
N SER A 378 -0.18 9.14 29.13
CA SER A 378 -0.19 8.46 30.43
C SER A 378 0.52 7.11 30.36
N GLN A 379 0.27 6.31 29.31
CA GLN A 379 0.83 4.96 29.17
C GLN A 379 1.56 4.72 27.83
N GLU A 380 1.43 5.63 26.87
CA GLU A 380 1.97 5.48 25.52
C GLU A 380 2.94 6.60 25.16
N MET A 381 3.95 6.24 24.38
CA MET A 381 4.86 7.16 23.73
C MET A 381 5.10 6.73 22.28
N PRO A 382 4.25 7.13 21.31
CA PRO A 382 4.57 6.94 19.91
C PRO A 382 5.75 7.80 19.49
N ILE A 383 6.69 7.21 18.76
CA ILE A 383 7.85 7.86 18.13
C ILE A 383 7.78 7.58 16.63
N PHE A 384 7.66 8.64 15.84
CA PHE A 384 7.60 8.64 14.38
C PHE A 384 8.87 9.29 13.82
N ILE A 385 9.70 8.47 13.18
CA ILE A 385 11.02 8.83 12.67
C ILE A 385 10.99 8.80 11.14
N THR A 386 11.40 9.89 10.51
CA THR A 386 11.70 9.88 9.07
C THR A 386 13.19 9.63 8.92
N TYR A 387 13.55 8.43 8.47
CA TYR A 387 14.91 7.97 8.31
C TYR A 387 15.51 8.51 7.02
N ASP A 388 16.62 9.23 7.13
CA ASP A 388 17.39 9.78 6.01
C ASP A 388 18.89 9.65 6.29
N LYS A 389 19.64 9.08 5.33
CA LYS A 389 21.11 9.00 5.37
C LYS A 389 21.80 9.98 4.44
N HIS A 390 21.07 10.84 3.73
CA HIS A 390 21.66 11.79 2.78
C HIS A 390 22.12 13.08 3.48
N GLU A 391 23.28 13.61 3.09
CA GLU A 391 23.90 14.79 3.72
C GLU A 391 23.13 16.12 3.46
N ASP A 392 22.21 16.13 2.49
CA ASP A 392 21.44 17.28 2.01
C ASP A 392 20.07 17.43 2.75
N ILE A 393 20.12 17.85 4.01
CA ILE A 393 18.93 18.23 4.80
C ILE A 393 19.09 19.67 5.28
N SER A 394 17.98 20.42 5.38
CA SER A 394 17.98 21.71 6.07
C SER A 394 18.45 21.57 7.53
N ASP A 395 19.36 22.46 7.97
CA ASP A 395 20.01 22.43 9.28
C ASP A 395 19.05 22.42 10.49
N SER A 396 17.77 22.73 10.28
CA SER A 396 16.71 22.72 11.29
C SER A 396 16.06 21.35 11.57
N THR A 397 16.29 20.34 10.71
CA THR A 397 15.67 19.00 10.78
C THR A 397 16.66 17.85 10.64
N LYS A 398 17.97 18.13 10.62
CA LYS A 398 19.03 17.13 10.57
C LYS A 398 19.12 16.38 11.91
N TYR A 399 18.18 15.48 12.14
CA TYR A 399 18.25 14.48 13.20
C TYR A 399 18.97 13.26 12.63
N GLU A 400 20.07 12.86 13.24
CA GLU A 400 20.84 11.68 12.84
C GLU A 400 20.26 10.42 13.51
N ASP A 401 18.93 10.25 13.45
CA ASP A 401 18.33 9.00 13.92
C ASP A 401 18.92 7.84 13.12
N GLU A 402 19.58 6.91 13.81
CA GLU A 402 20.44 5.91 13.17
C GLU A 402 20.16 4.52 13.74
N PHE A 403 20.00 3.53 12.88
CA PHE A 403 20.04 2.13 13.30
C PHE A 403 21.49 1.74 13.61
N LEU A 404 21.78 1.42 14.86
CA LEU A 404 23.08 0.90 15.31
C LEU A 404 23.19 -0.61 15.08
N SER A 405 22.07 -1.32 15.20
CA SER A 405 21.89 -2.73 14.88
C SER A 405 20.44 -2.98 14.44
N GLN A 406 20.01 -4.24 14.29
CA GLN A 406 18.61 -4.57 14.01
C GLN A 406 17.68 -4.38 15.21
N ASP A 407 18.22 -4.28 16.41
CA ASP A 407 17.48 -4.15 17.66
C ASP A 407 17.86 -2.89 18.46
N GLU A 408 18.73 -2.04 17.94
CA GLU A 408 19.19 -0.82 18.59
C GLU A 408 19.14 0.37 17.64
N LEU A 409 18.56 1.48 18.11
CA LEU A 409 18.47 2.73 17.36
C LEU A 409 18.92 3.91 18.22
N LYS A 410 19.79 4.76 17.65
CA LYS A 410 20.13 6.06 18.21
C LYS A 410 19.00 7.03 17.90
N TRP A 411 18.42 7.63 18.94
CA TRP A 411 17.26 8.48 18.83
C TRP A 411 17.52 9.89 19.36
N PHE A 412 16.95 10.89 18.69
CA PHE A 412 17.04 12.29 19.10
C PHE A 412 15.71 12.85 19.61
N THR A 413 15.77 13.58 20.72
CA THR A 413 14.61 14.37 21.19
C THR A 413 14.36 15.58 20.31
N LYS A 414 13.17 16.20 20.42
CA LYS A 414 12.86 17.47 19.76
C LYS A 414 13.87 18.56 20.13
N SER A 415 14.02 19.53 19.25
CA SER A 415 14.87 20.70 19.48
C SER A 415 14.54 21.44 20.79
N ASN A 416 15.56 22.11 21.33
CA ASN A 416 15.51 22.86 22.59
C ASN A 416 15.14 21.97 23.79
N ARG A 417 15.78 20.81 23.88
CA ARG A 417 15.69 19.89 25.01
C ARG A 417 17.06 19.66 25.62
N THR A 418 17.05 19.50 26.93
CA THR A 418 18.25 19.23 27.73
C THR A 418 18.00 18.05 28.65
N LEU A 419 19.06 17.46 29.20
CA LEU A 419 18.92 16.39 30.19
C LEU A 419 18.03 16.80 31.37
N LYS A 420 18.00 18.08 31.73
CA LYS A 420 17.16 18.60 32.84
C LYS A 420 15.70 18.86 32.44
N SER A 421 15.35 18.80 31.16
CA SER A 421 13.99 19.05 30.69
C SER A 421 13.02 18.02 31.29
N LYS A 422 11.88 18.47 31.84
CA LYS A 422 10.86 17.59 32.46
C LYS A 422 10.42 16.46 31.53
N GLU A 423 10.29 16.77 30.23
CA GLU A 423 9.95 15.83 29.18
C GLU A 423 11.01 14.73 29.04
N VAL A 424 12.29 15.10 28.98
CA VAL A 424 13.42 14.14 28.92
C VAL A 424 13.47 13.29 30.17
N GLN A 425 13.34 13.87 31.36
CA GLN A 425 13.26 13.11 32.61
C GLN A 425 12.10 12.11 32.63
N LYS A 426 10.95 12.45 32.01
CA LYS A 426 9.82 11.53 31.83
C LYS A 426 10.15 10.38 30.87
N ILE A 427 10.91 10.64 29.80
CA ILE A 427 11.38 9.65 28.83
C ILE A 427 12.36 8.66 29.51
N LEU A 428 13.37 9.18 30.20
CA LEU A 428 14.39 8.36 30.87
C LEU A 428 13.75 7.43 31.93
N SER A 429 12.66 7.89 32.58
CA SER A 429 11.89 7.12 33.56
C SER A 429 10.65 6.38 32.99
N HIS A 430 10.54 6.22 31.67
CA HIS A 430 9.33 5.69 31.02
C HIS A 430 8.93 4.29 31.54
N ARG A 431 9.87 3.33 31.60
CA ARG A 431 9.63 1.95 32.10
C ARG A 431 9.12 1.95 33.54
N ALA A 432 9.78 2.68 34.43
CA ALA A 432 9.37 2.82 35.83
C ALA A 432 7.97 3.45 35.98
N LYS A 433 7.55 4.25 35.01
CA LYS A 433 6.22 4.89 34.95
C LYS A 433 5.19 4.09 34.14
N GLY A 434 5.55 2.90 33.63
CA GLY A 434 4.67 2.07 32.82
C GLY A 434 4.38 2.62 31.41
N ILE A 435 5.17 3.58 30.93
CA ILE A 435 4.99 4.18 29.60
C ILE A 435 5.69 3.29 28.56
N LYS A 436 4.95 2.80 27.58
CA LYS A 436 5.47 1.99 26.47
C LYS A 436 5.84 2.88 25.29
N MET A 437 7.06 2.74 24.77
CA MET A 437 7.49 3.43 23.54
C MET A 437 7.10 2.59 22.34
N TYR A 438 6.44 3.20 21.35
CA TYR A 438 6.05 2.55 20.09
C TYR A 438 6.82 3.20 18.94
N ILE A 439 7.57 2.40 18.17
CA ILE A 439 8.49 2.92 17.15
C ILE A 439 7.88 2.80 15.76
N PHE A 440 7.87 3.91 15.03
CA PHE A 440 7.38 4.03 13.66
C PHE A 440 8.44 4.68 12.79
N VAL A 441 8.80 4.06 11.67
CA VAL A 441 9.87 4.54 10.78
C VAL A 441 9.40 4.62 9.33
N GLN A 442 9.72 5.72 8.66
CA GLN A 442 9.46 5.94 7.24
C GLN A 442 10.76 6.37 6.56
N LYS A 443 10.96 6.03 5.29
CA LYS A 443 12.08 6.58 4.50
C LYS A 443 11.73 7.97 3.99
N LYS A 444 12.73 8.84 3.83
CA LYS A 444 12.50 10.20 3.27
C LYS A 444 11.87 10.21 1.89
N ASP A 445 12.13 9.22 1.04
CA ASP A 445 11.57 9.15 -0.31
C ASP A 445 10.12 8.60 -0.35
N ASP A 446 9.55 8.27 0.79
CA ASP A 446 8.11 8.02 0.96
C ASP A 446 7.44 9.32 1.43
N ASP A 447 6.79 10.03 0.50
CA ASP A 447 6.07 11.29 0.76
C ASP A 447 4.74 11.08 1.53
N GLY A 448 4.44 9.85 1.96
CA GLY A 448 3.21 9.49 2.67
C GLY A 448 3.17 9.97 4.12
N ILE A 449 2.00 9.81 4.76
CA ILE A 449 1.83 10.02 6.21
C ILE A 449 2.03 8.72 7.03
N TYR A 450 2.44 7.64 6.36
CA TYR A 450 2.40 6.28 6.87
C TYR A 450 3.80 5.74 7.16
N PHE A 451 4.01 5.21 8.36
CA PHE A 451 5.30 4.79 8.88
C PHE A 451 5.23 3.31 9.28
N TYR A 452 6.27 2.52 8.99
CA TYR A 452 6.37 1.13 9.42
C TYR A 452 6.43 1.04 10.95
N TYR A 453 5.50 0.31 11.55
CA TYR A 453 5.53 -0.01 12.97
C TYR A 453 6.58 -1.12 13.22
N LEU A 454 7.60 -0.80 14.02
CA LEU A 454 8.72 -1.70 14.31
C LEU A 454 8.62 -2.36 15.69
N GLY A 455 7.51 -2.16 16.39
CA GLY A 455 7.30 -2.73 17.72
C GLY A 455 7.50 -1.72 18.84
N THR A 456 7.66 -2.24 20.04
CA THR A 456 7.95 -1.45 21.23
C THR A 456 9.44 -1.38 21.50
N ALA A 457 9.85 -0.34 22.21
CA ALA A 457 11.23 -0.12 22.60
C ALA A 457 11.34 0.35 24.05
N GLY A 458 12.57 0.39 24.55
CA GLY A 458 12.88 1.18 25.72
C GLY A 458 14.28 1.76 25.70
N TYR A 459 14.40 2.90 26.35
CA TYR A 459 15.66 3.59 26.61
C TYR A 459 16.69 2.67 27.31
N ILE A 460 17.93 2.69 26.79
CA ILE A 460 19.09 1.99 27.37
C ILE A 460 19.73 2.90 28.42
N GLU A 461 19.69 2.49 29.69
CA GLU A 461 20.24 3.27 30.81
C GLU A 461 21.73 3.61 30.61
N GLY A 462 22.07 4.90 30.74
CA GLY A 462 23.43 5.42 30.57
C GLY A 462 23.80 5.81 29.14
N SER A 463 22.91 5.61 28.17
CA SER A 463 23.12 6.02 26.77
C SER A 463 22.81 7.50 26.52
N GLU A 464 22.18 8.19 27.48
CA GLU A 464 21.73 9.57 27.28
C GLU A 464 22.89 10.56 27.25
N LYS A 465 22.92 11.41 26.22
CA LYS A 465 23.96 12.43 26.04
C LYS A 465 23.32 13.75 25.66
N GLN A 466 23.82 14.82 26.27
CA GLN A 466 23.48 16.18 25.86
C GLN A 466 24.23 16.49 24.57
N ASP A 467 23.51 16.90 23.53
CA ASP A 467 24.07 17.22 22.23
C ASP A 467 23.45 18.52 21.66
N LYS A 468 23.92 18.92 20.48
CA LYS A 468 23.42 20.08 19.74
C LYS A 468 23.20 19.72 18.27
N MET A 469 22.11 20.24 17.72
CA MET A 469 21.87 20.23 16.28
C MET A 469 22.89 21.09 15.53
N PRO A 470 23.04 20.92 14.20
CA PRO A 470 23.83 21.82 13.35
C PRO A 470 23.43 23.29 13.49
N ASN A 471 22.14 23.58 13.67
CA ASN A 471 21.65 24.93 13.93
C ASN A 471 21.93 25.49 15.33
N GLY A 472 22.61 24.74 16.20
CA GLY A 472 22.98 25.11 17.57
C GLY A 472 21.93 24.83 18.65
N SER A 473 20.74 24.34 18.28
CA SER A 473 19.67 24.01 19.24
C SER A 473 20.07 22.81 20.11
N ASN A 474 19.80 22.89 21.41
CA ASN A 474 20.07 21.77 22.32
C ASN A 474 19.14 20.59 22.03
N VAL A 475 19.70 19.38 22.01
CA VAL A 475 18.98 18.12 21.91
C VAL A 475 19.56 17.10 22.88
N VAL A 476 18.81 16.04 23.17
CA VAL A 476 19.31 14.89 23.90
C VAL A 476 19.28 13.70 22.96
N THR A 477 20.40 12.98 22.88
CA THR A 477 20.49 11.71 22.18
C THR A 477 20.42 10.58 23.19
N MET A 478 19.83 9.46 22.81
CA MET A 478 19.86 8.23 23.61
C MET A 478 19.67 7.02 22.70
N ASP A 479 20.15 5.87 23.14
CA ASP A 479 20.00 4.62 22.42
C ASP A 479 18.74 3.91 22.94
N LEU A 480 17.92 3.41 22.03
CA LEU A 480 16.71 2.65 22.34
C LEU A 480 16.92 1.20 21.90
N ALA A 481 16.65 0.27 22.81
CA ALA A 481 16.56 -1.15 22.52
C ALA A 481 15.13 -1.51 22.11
N LEU A 482 14.97 -2.05 20.91
CA LEU A 482 13.71 -2.62 20.43
C LEU A 482 13.46 -3.95 21.13
N ASP A 483 12.22 -4.19 21.58
CA ASP A 483 11.86 -5.46 22.22
C ASP A 483 11.86 -6.64 21.24
N LYS A 484 11.81 -6.35 19.93
CA LYS A 484 11.94 -7.31 18.84
C LYS A 484 12.88 -6.73 17.78
N ALA A 485 13.89 -7.50 17.40
CA ALA A 485 14.76 -7.15 16.29
C ALA A 485 13.94 -6.94 14.99
N VAL A 486 14.27 -5.89 14.26
CA VAL A 486 13.66 -5.57 12.96
C VAL A 486 14.01 -6.67 11.96
N ARG A 487 12.99 -7.19 11.29
CA ARG A 487 13.13 -8.24 10.28
C ARG A 487 14.06 -7.80 9.14
N ASP A 488 14.95 -8.69 8.69
CA ASP A 488 16.00 -8.42 7.71
C ASP A 488 15.56 -7.65 6.46
N ASP A 489 14.42 -8.02 5.87
CA ASP A 489 13.87 -7.36 4.68
C ASP A 489 13.47 -5.91 4.96
N ILE A 490 12.86 -5.64 6.11
CA ILE A 490 12.48 -4.30 6.54
C ILE A 490 13.72 -3.49 6.87
N TYR A 491 14.65 -4.07 7.63
CA TYR A 491 15.89 -3.41 8.02
C TYR A 491 16.70 -2.97 6.80
N ARG A 492 17.03 -3.91 5.90
CA ARG A 492 17.75 -3.62 4.65
C ARG A 492 17.01 -2.60 3.80
N TYR A 493 15.68 -2.64 3.75
CA TYR A 493 14.92 -1.68 2.98
C TYR A 493 15.04 -0.26 3.56
N ILE A 494 14.90 -0.10 4.87
CA ILE A 494 14.95 1.19 5.55
C ILE A 494 16.36 1.78 5.54
N THR A 495 17.40 0.97 5.78
CA THR A 495 18.78 1.45 5.98
C THR A 495 19.55 1.74 4.69
N ASN A 496 19.03 1.33 3.53
CA ASN A 496 19.71 1.39 2.24
C ASN A 496 19.18 2.47 1.31
#